data_AF-N2A3W3-F1
#
_entry.id   AF-N2A3W3-F1
#
_cell.length_a   1.000
_cell.length_b   1.000
_cell.length_c   1.000
_cell.angle_alpha   90.00
_cell.angle_beta   90.00
_cell.angle_gamma   90.00
#
_symmetry.space_group_name_H-M   'P 1'
#
loop_
_entity.id
_entity.type
_entity.pdbx_description
1 polymer ?
#
loop_
_entity_poly.entity_id
_entity_poly.type
_entity_poly.pdbx_seq_one_letter_code
_entity_poly.pdbx_strand_id
1 'polypeptide(L)'
;METLKSGVEEQLGFEVGERQFQKSLHNAGKKLYSIISRYGDADGRRREPEYLQELICEDIKASVLAEATMLMAVNMRNMEKERLADCRGTHVSTHIVAWECK
;
A
#
# COMPACT_ATOMS: atom_id res chain seq x y z
N MET A 1 -12.43 23.53 -2.41
CA MET A 1 -11.54 22.45 -1.96
C MET A 1 -12.29 21.42 -1.13
N GLU A 2 -13.14 21.86 -0.19
CA GLU A 2 -14.02 20.97 0.60
C GLU A 2 -14.89 20.07 -0.28
N THR A 3 -15.49 20.62 -1.35
CA THR A 3 -16.27 19.85 -2.33
C THR A 3 -15.48 18.76 -3.07
N LEU A 4 -14.20 19.01 -3.38
CA LEU A 4 -13.35 18.03 -4.06
C LEU A 4 -12.98 16.88 -3.12
N LYS A 5 -12.64 17.20 -1.86
CA LYS A 5 -12.31 16.19 -0.86
C LYS A 5 -13.52 15.30 -0.57
N SER A 6 -14.71 15.89 -0.37
CA SER A 6 -15.94 15.12 -0.15
C SER A 6 -16.26 14.21 -1.33
N GLY A 7 -16.06 14.66 -2.58
CA GLY A 7 -16.23 13.80 -3.75
C GLY A 7 -15.24 12.63 -3.79
N VAL A 8 -13.97 12.88 -3.42
CA VAL A 8 -12.96 11.80 -3.31
C VAL A 8 -13.39 10.79 -2.25
N GLU A 9 -13.80 11.24 -1.08
CA GLU A 9 -14.26 10.37 0.02
C GLU A 9 -15.50 9.57 -0.34
N GLU A 10 -16.46 10.18 -1.05
CA GLU A 10 -17.64 9.51 -1.59
C GLU A 10 -17.25 8.39 -2.58
N GLN A 11 -16.32 8.66 -3.50
CA GLN A 11 -15.86 7.68 -4.48
C GLN A 11 -15.01 6.56 -3.85
N LEU A 12 -14.29 6.86 -2.77
CA LEU A 12 -13.49 5.88 -2.03
C LEU A 12 -14.33 5.04 -1.05
N GLY A 13 -15.43 5.59 -0.54
CA GLY A 13 -16.26 4.97 0.50
C GLY A 13 -15.67 5.06 1.90
N PHE A 14 -14.70 5.95 2.13
CA PHE A 14 -14.08 6.19 3.45
C PHE A 14 -13.49 7.60 3.56
N GLU A 15 -13.36 8.09 4.79
CA GLU A 15 -12.77 9.38 5.10
C GLU A 15 -11.25 9.40 4.86
N VAL A 16 -10.75 10.50 4.29
CA VAL A 16 -9.33 10.67 3.99
C VAL A 16 -8.74 11.75 4.89
N GLY A 17 -7.66 11.40 5.60
CA GLY A 17 -6.93 12.34 6.44
C GLY A 17 -6.42 13.53 5.63
N GLU A 18 -6.48 14.74 6.19
CA GLU A 18 -6.16 15.98 5.45
C GLU A 18 -4.75 15.95 4.84
N ARG A 19 -3.76 15.46 5.61
CA ARG A 19 -2.38 15.34 5.12
C ARG A 19 -2.25 14.40 3.93
N GLN A 20 -2.98 13.28 3.95
CA GLN A 20 -2.98 12.30 2.87
C GLN A 20 -3.66 12.88 1.63
N PHE A 21 -4.79 13.57 1.82
CA PHE A 21 -5.49 14.26 0.74
C PHE A 21 -4.60 15.31 0.07
N GLN A 22 -3.96 16.21 0.83
CA GLN A 22 -3.07 17.24 0.28
C GLN A 22 -1.87 16.67 -0.47
N LYS A 23 -1.27 15.59 0.04
CA LYS A 23 -0.18 14.88 -0.64
C LYS A 23 -0.67 14.28 -1.97
N SER A 24 -1.84 13.65 -1.96
CA SER A 24 -2.42 12.99 -3.13
C SER A 24 -2.85 14.02 -4.18
N LEU A 25 -3.40 15.16 -3.77
CA LEU A 25 -3.73 16.29 -4.63
C LEU A 25 -2.49 16.81 -5.38
N HIS A 26 -1.37 16.98 -4.68
CA HIS A 26 -0.11 17.41 -5.28
C HIS A 26 0.41 16.39 -6.31
N ASN A 27 0.40 15.10 -5.95
CA ASN A 27 0.84 14.03 -6.83
C ASN A 27 -0.06 13.89 -8.08
N ALA A 28 -1.37 13.89 -7.87
CA ALA A 28 -2.37 13.86 -8.94
C ALA A 28 -2.23 15.07 -9.87
N GLY A 29 -1.97 16.27 -9.33
CA GLY A 29 -1.70 17.47 -10.13
C GLY A 29 -0.47 17.34 -11.02
N LYS A 30 0.64 16.80 -10.50
CA LYS A 30 1.84 16.50 -11.29
C LYS A 30 1.56 15.46 -12.38
N LYS A 31 0.83 14.40 -12.03
CA LYS A 31 0.43 13.36 -12.98
C LYS A 31 -0.44 13.93 -14.09
N LEU A 32 -1.43 14.75 -13.76
CA LEU A 32 -2.30 15.44 -14.70
C LEU A 32 -1.49 16.32 -15.66
N TYR A 33 -0.60 17.15 -15.13
CA TYR A 33 0.29 17.97 -15.95
C TYR A 33 1.10 17.12 -16.93
N SER A 34 1.70 16.02 -16.46
CA SER A 34 2.46 15.11 -17.31
C SER A 34 1.59 14.43 -18.37
N ILE A 35 0.35 14.05 -18.04
CA ILE A 35 -0.59 13.45 -19.00
C ILE A 35 -0.93 14.46 -20.09
N ILE A 36 -1.32 15.67 -19.71
CA ILE A 36 -1.68 16.73 -20.66
C ILE A 36 -0.50 17.08 -21.56
N SER A 37 0.69 17.23 -20.98
CA SER A 37 1.90 17.56 -21.74
C SER A 37 2.27 16.50 -22.79
N ARG A 38 1.93 15.23 -22.58
CA ARG A 38 2.28 14.13 -23.48
C ARG A 38 1.18 13.77 -24.47
N TYR A 39 -0.07 13.87 -24.03
CA TYR A 39 -1.22 13.30 -24.74
C TYR A 39 -2.31 14.34 -25.07
N GLY A 40 -2.05 15.63 -24.79
CA GLY A 40 -3.03 16.70 -24.90
C GLY A 40 -4.07 16.66 -23.78
N ASP A 41 -5.07 17.54 -23.79
CA ASP A 41 -6.15 17.58 -22.79
C ASP A 41 -7.43 16.84 -23.23
N ALA A 42 -7.39 16.15 -24.36
CA ALA A 42 -8.51 15.37 -24.93
C ALA A 42 -9.79 16.20 -25.06
N ASP A 43 -9.70 17.31 -25.80
CA ASP A 43 -10.78 18.27 -26.03
C ASP A 43 -11.31 18.89 -24.73
N GLY A 44 -10.40 19.12 -23.78
CA GLY A 44 -10.72 19.70 -22.47
C GLY A 44 -11.16 18.70 -21.40
N ARG A 45 -11.52 17.46 -21.74
CA ARG A 45 -11.99 16.45 -20.76
C ARG A 45 -11.04 16.22 -19.59
N ARG A 46 -9.73 16.26 -19.83
CA ARG A 46 -8.74 16.06 -18.74
C ARG A 46 -8.63 17.24 -17.78
N ARG A 47 -9.25 18.37 -18.11
CA ARG A 47 -9.29 19.57 -17.24
C ARG A 47 -10.57 19.62 -16.41
N GLU A 48 -11.50 18.70 -16.63
CA GLU A 48 -12.70 18.57 -15.82
C GLU A 48 -12.31 18.20 -14.37
N PRO A 49 -12.97 18.78 -13.35
CA PRO A 49 -12.69 18.48 -11.95
C PRO A 49 -12.75 16.99 -11.62
N GLU A 50 -13.68 16.26 -12.24
CA GLU A 50 -13.91 14.83 -12.11
C GLU A 50 -12.66 14.04 -12.49
N TYR A 51 -11.94 14.47 -13.53
CA TYR A 51 -10.70 13.81 -13.94
C TYR A 51 -9.60 13.95 -12.89
N LEU A 52 -9.48 15.12 -12.25
CA LEU A 52 -8.53 15.30 -11.15
C LEU A 52 -8.94 14.47 -9.93
N GLN A 53 -10.24 14.39 -9.63
CA GLN A 53 -10.78 13.56 -8.56
C GLN A 53 -10.43 12.08 -8.75
N GLU A 54 -10.60 11.55 -9.96
CA GLU A 54 -10.20 10.17 -10.30
C GLU A 54 -8.70 9.93 -10.06
N LEU A 55 -7.84 10.88 -10.45
CA LEU A 55 -6.40 10.77 -10.24
C LEU A 55 -6.01 10.82 -8.75
N ILE A 56 -6.74 11.59 -7.93
CA ILE A 56 -6.54 11.60 -6.48
C ILE A 56 -6.93 10.26 -5.88
N CYS A 57 -8.08 9.71 -6.27
CA CYS A 57 -8.54 8.39 -5.84
C CYS A 57 -7.52 7.31 -6.22
N GLU A 58 -6.92 7.39 -7.40
CA GLU A 58 -5.88 6.45 -7.85
C GLU A 58 -4.62 6.54 -6.98
N ASP A 59 -4.12 7.74 -6.68
CA ASP A 59 -2.91 7.94 -5.85
C ASP A 59 -3.11 7.43 -4.41
N ILE A 60 -4.31 7.64 -3.84
CA ILE A 60 -4.66 7.14 -2.51
C ILE A 60 -4.68 5.61 -2.51
N LYS A 61 -5.37 4.98 -3.48
CA LYS A 61 -5.43 3.52 -3.60
C LYS A 61 -4.04 2.92 -3.78
N ALA A 62 -3.21 3.52 -4.62
CA ALA A 62 -1.83 3.09 -4.84
C ALA A 62 -0.99 3.19 -3.55
N SER A 63 -1.14 4.29 -2.80
CA SER A 63 -0.45 4.49 -1.52
C SER A 63 -0.84 3.45 -0.49
N VAL A 64 -2.15 3.20 -0.31
CA VAL A 64 -2.67 2.19 0.63
C VAL A 64 -2.18 0.79 0.25
N LEU A 65 -2.22 0.43 -1.04
CA LEU A 65 -1.71 -0.85 -1.52
C LEU A 65 -0.20 -1.00 -1.26
N ALA A 66 0.58 0.05 -1.50
CA ALA A 66 2.02 0.05 -1.26
C ALA A 66 2.35 -0.14 0.24
N GLU A 67 1.65 0.59 1.13
CA GLU A 67 1.81 0.45 2.58
C GLU A 67 1.46 -0.96 3.06
N ALA A 68 0.34 -1.53 2.61
CA ALA A 68 -0.05 -2.90 2.92
C ALA A 68 0.99 -3.93 2.44
N THR A 69 1.51 -3.76 1.22
CA THR A 69 2.54 -4.63 0.65
C THR A 69 3.83 -4.58 1.47
N MET A 70 4.27 -3.38 1.86
CA MET A 70 5.46 -3.20 2.69
C MET A 70 5.29 -3.81 4.08
N LEU A 71 4.12 -3.63 4.70
CA LEU A 71 3.80 -4.23 6.00
C LEU A 71 3.85 -5.76 5.92
N MET A 72 3.24 -6.35 4.88
CA MET A 72 3.26 -7.79 4.67
C MET A 72 4.70 -8.31 4.51
N ALA A 73 5.53 -7.63 3.71
CA ALA A 73 6.93 -8.01 3.52
C ALA A 73 7.74 -7.95 4.82
N VAL A 74 7.52 -6.94 5.66
CA VAL A 74 8.16 -6.82 6.98
C VAL A 74 7.71 -7.96 7.90
N ASN A 75 6.40 -8.25 7.95
CA ASN A 75 5.86 -9.33 8.77
C ASN A 75 6.40 -10.69 8.35
N MET A 76 6.49 -10.97 7.04
CA MET A 76 7.09 -12.22 6.54
C MET A 76 8.53 -12.38 7.00
N ARG A 77 9.35 -11.32 6.89
CA ARG A 77 10.74 -11.34 7.38
C ARG A 77 10.84 -11.57 8.89
N ASN A 78 9.92 -11.00 9.68
CA ASN A 78 9.92 -11.19 11.12
C ASN A 78 9.54 -12.62 11.50
N MET A 79 8.51 -13.20 10.86
CA MET A 79 8.15 -14.60 11.05
C MET A 79 9.29 -15.55 10.66
N GLU A 80 10.02 -15.28 9.58
CA GLU A 80 11.21 -16.06 9.21
C GLU A 80 12.30 -16.00 10.28
N LYS A 81 12.57 -14.82 10.86
CA LYS A 81 13.53 -14.66 11.96
C LYS A 81 13.10 -15.43 13.21
N GLU A 82 11.82 -15.36 13.57
CA GLU A 82 11.25 -16.12 14.70
C GLU A 82 11.40 -17.62 14.48
N ARG A 83 11.06 -18.13 13.28
CA ARG A 83 11.26 -19.55 12.93
C ARG A 83 12.72 -19.99 13.03
N LEU A 84 13.65 -19.16 12.54
CA LEU A 84 15.09 -19.45 12.64
C LEU A 84 15.64 -19.33 14.07
N ALA A 85 15.03 -18.51 14.93
CA ALA A 85 15.38 -18.43 16.34
C ALA A 85 14.93 -19.70 17.09
N ASP A 86 13.74 -20.20 16.78
CA ASP A 86 13.17 -21.42 17.39
C ASP A 86 14.00 -22.68 17.04
N CYS A 87 14.49 -22.78 15.80
CA CYS A 87 15.39 -23.87 15.38
C CYS A 87 16.78 -23.86 16.05
N ARG A 88 17.20 -22.75 16.66
CA ARG A 88 18.51 -22.64 17.36
C ARG A 88 18.42 -22.97 18.86
N GLY A 89 17.20 -23.15 19.39
CA GLY A 89 16.96 -23.40 20.82
C GLY A 89 16.86 -24.87 21.22
N THR A 90 16.81 -25.81 20.28
CA THR A 90 16.58 -27.23 20.58
C THR A 90 17.76 -28.11 20.18
N HIS A 91 18.80 -28.13 21.01
CA HIS A 91 19.66 -29.32 21.09
C HIS A 91 18.87 -30.42 21.83
N VAL A 92 17.95 -31.08 21.16
CA VAL A 92 17.37 -32.33 21.67
C VAL A 92 18.47 -33.38 21.54
N SER A 93 19.17 -33.67 22.64
CA SER A 93 20.01 -34.86 22.76
C SER A 93 19.08 -36.07 22.72
N THR A 94 18.87 -36.64 21.53
CA THR A 94 18.19 -37.93 21.40
C THR A 94 19.14 -39.00 21.92
N HIS A 95 19.03 -39.35 23.21
CA HIS A 95 19.67 -40.56 23.72
C HIS A 95 18.94 -41.78 23.14
N ILE A 96 19.53 -42.39 22.12
CA ILE A 96 19.11 -43.71 21.62
C ILE A 96 19.55 -44.72 22.69
N VAL A 97 18.60 -45.19 23.51
CA VAL A 97 18.83 -46.35 24.37
C VAL A 97 18.76 -47.60 23.53
N ALA A 98 19.86 -48.35 23.48
CA ALA A 98 19.91 -49.68 22.88
C ALA A 98 18.98 -50.61 23.70
N TRP A 99 18.00 -51.20 23.03
CA TRP A 99 17.07 -52.14 23.64
C TRP A 99 17.78 -53.50 23.73
N GLU A 100 18.15 -53.93 24.95
CA GLU A 100 18.67 -55.28 25.17
C GLU A 100 17.51 -56.27 25.27
N CYS A 101 17.40 -57.15 24.27
CA CYS A 101 16.52 -58.32 24.32
C CYS A 101 17.04 -59.34 25.35
N LYS A 102 16.19 -59.72 26.31
CA LYS A 102 16.36 -60.91 27.15
C LYS A 102 15.64 -62.10 26.55
#